data_AF-A0A954U6W2-F1
#
_entry.id   AF-A0A954U6W2-F1
#
_cell.length_a   1.000
_cell.length_b   1.000
_cell.length_c   1.000
_cell.angle_alpha   90.00
_cell.angle_beta   90.00
_cell.angle_gamma   90.00
#
_symmetry.space_group_name_H-M   'P 1'
#
loop_
_entity.id
_entity.type
_entity.pdbx_description
1 polymer ?
#
loop_
_entity_poly.entity_id
_entity_poly.type
_entity_poly.pdbx_seq_one_letter_code
_entity_poly.pdbx_strand_id
1 'polypeptide(L)'
;MSDQVTIEPLRPERVHSIDALRGFDMFWIIGGDALAVAILTRLDQPWAERLSEQLEHVAWEGFRFYDLIFPLFLFMVGCVLPYSLNKYRERPQDVYLRIARRVAALVLLGLIANGLLRFDWENLRLAGVLQRIGICYGLGALVFLHTRIVGQVSAIAALLLGYWAVLAWVSVPGGVAGDFSVEGNLAGWVDRNFLPGKIYEAYYGFGDNEGILSTFPAVATVLLGALAGHWLQGSRSEWRKALGLLLAGVLCLAVGYSWGEWFPIIKNLWTSSFVMVAAGWSLLLLS
;
A
#
# COMPACT_ATOMS: atom_id res chain seq x y z
N MET A 1 10.72 -50.82 -25.63
CA MET A 1 10.83 -49.94 -24.45
C MET A 1 10.46 -48.55 -24.90
N SER A 2 9.29 -48.06 -24.50
CA SER A 2 8.82 -46.70 -24.78
C SER A 2 9.49 -45.78 -23.76
N ASP A 3 10.40 -44.92 -24.20
CA ASP A 3 10.97 -43.87 -23.37
C ASP A 3 9.84 -42.91 -22.96
N GLN A 4 9.42 -43.00 -21.70
CA GLN A 4 8.56 -42.00 -21.09
C GLN A 4 9.41 -40.75 -20.87
N VAL A 5 9.25 -39.77 -21.75
CA VAL A 5 9.74 -38.41 -21.52
C VAL A 5 8.98 -37.87 -20.31
N THR A 6 9.62 -37.89 -19.15
CA THR A 6 9.17 -37.20 -17.95
C THR A 6 9.19 -35.71 -18.26
N ILE A 7 8.02 -35.14 -18.59
CA ILE A 7 7.84 -33.70 -18.65
C ILE A 7 7.93 -33.21 -17.20
N GLU A 8 9.13 -32.76 -16.79
CA GLU A 8 9.26 -32.00 -15.55
C GLU A 8 8.27 -30.82 -15.64
N PRO A 9 7.40 -30.62 -14.62
CA PRO A 9 6.54 -29.46 -14.60
C PRO A 9 7.44 -28.23 -14.58
N LEU A 10 7.41 -27.45 -15.67
CA LEU A 10 8.10 -26.17 -15.78
C LEU A 10 7.81 -25.36 -14.52
N ARG A 11 8.84 -25.16 -13.69
CA ARG A 11 8.72 -24.31 -12.50
C ARG A 11 8.25 -22.94 -12.99
N PRO A 12 7.21 -22.34 -12.38
CA PRO A 12 6.76 -21.03 -12.79
C PRO A 12 7.94 -20.07 -12.69
N GLU A 13 8.26 -19.45 -13.83
CA GLU A 13 9.38 -18.51 -13.95
C GLU A 13 9.15 -17.35 -12.97
N ARG A 14 10.08 -17.18 -12.03
CA ARG A 14 9.98 -16.13 -11.00
C ARG A 14 10.37 -14.80 -11.63
N VAL A 15 9.60 -13.77 -11.30
CA VAL A 15 9.91 -12.40 -11.75
C VAL A 15 10.96 -11.82 -10.80
N HIS A 16 12.22 -11.83 -11.24
CA HIS A 16 13.36 -11.41 -10.41
C HIS A 16 13.25 -9.97 -9.90
N SER A 17 12.72 -9.04 -10.69
CA SER A 17 12.52 -7.64 -10.26
C SER A 17 11.54 -7.53 -9.08
N ILE A 18 10.48 -8.36 -9.07
CA ILE A 18 9.52 -8.39 -7.97
C ILE A 18 10.16 -8.94 -6.69
N ASP A 19 10.96 -10.00 -6.81
CA ASP A 19 11.63 -10.59 -5.66
C ASP A 19 12.73 -9.66 -5.11
N ALA A 20 13.47 -8.97 -5.98
CA ALA A 20 14.48 -7.98 -5.59
C ALA A 20 13.86 -6.78 -4.86
N LEU A 21 12.79 -6.22 -5.41
CA LEU A 21 12.10 -5.06 -4.81
C LEU A 21 11.43 -5.44 -3.48
N ARG A 22 10.89 -6.65 -3.36
CA ARG A 22 10.40 -7.16 -2.06
C ARG A 22 11.54 -7.31 -1.06
N GLY A 23 12.69 -7.84 -1.46
CA GLY A 23 13.86 -7.98 -0.59
C GLY A 23 14.38 -6.63 -0.09
N PHE A 24 14.43 -5.64 -0.98
CA PHE A 24 14.74 -4.25 -0.64
C PHE A 24 13.77 -3.71 0.42
N ASP A 25 12.47 -3.88 0.22
CA ASP A 25 11.45 -3.41 1.15
C ASP A 25 11.53 -4.11 2.52
N MET A 26 11.73 -5.44 2.53
CA MET A 26 11.93 -6.20 3.77
C MET A 26 13.18 -5.77 4.55
N PHE A 27 14.26 -5.38 3.86
CA PHE A 27 15.45 -4.87 4.51
C PHE A 27 15.15 -3.60 5.33
N TRP A 28 14.36 -2.67 4.79
CA TRP A 28 13.98 -1.45 5.51
C TRP A 28 13.00 -1.73 6.66
N ILE A 29 12.04 -2.64 6.49
CA ILE A 29 11.08 -2.99 7.55
C ILE A 29 11.75 -3.63 8.76
N ILE A 30 12.80 -4.44 8.57
CA ILE A 30 13.47 -5.16 9.67
C ILE A 30 14.41 -4.24 10.49
N GLY A 31 14.72 -3.04 10.01
CA GLY A 31 15.58 -2.08 10.70
C GLY A 31 16.77 -1.58 9.88
N GLY A 32 16.68 -1.60 8.55
CA GLY A 32 17.71 -1.04 7.67
C GLY A 32 17.96 0.46 7.90
N ASP A 33 16.95 1.19 8.37
CA ASP A 33 17.04 2.59 8.78
C ASP A 33 18.02 2.80 9.94
N ALA A 34 17.97 1.97 10.98
CA ALA A 34 18.88 2.08 12.12
C ALA A 34 20.36 1.93 11.69
N LEU A 35 20.64 0.99 10.78
CA LEU A 35 21.97 0.82 10.21
C LEU A 35 22.38 2.04 9.38
N ALA A 36 21.50 2.53 8.51
CA ALA A 36 21.78 3.65 7.63
C ALA A 36 22.02 4.95 8.42
N VAL A 37 21.18 5.25 9.42
CA VAL A 37 21.37 6.39 10.34
C VAL A 37 22.69 6.27 11.09
N ALA A 38 23.05 5.09 11.60
CA ALA A 38 24.32 4.87 12.31
C ALA A 38 25.57 5.04 11.42
N ILE A 39 25.44 4.87 10.11
CA ILE A 39 26.51 5.15 9.14
C ILE A 39 26.55 6.65 8.82
N LEU A 40 25.39 7.24 8.48
CA LEU A 40 25.30 8.63 8.02
C LEU A 40 25.72 9.63 9.10
N THR A 41 25.33 9.39 10.35
CA THR A 41 25.72 10.23 11.50
C THR A 41 27.23 10.23 11.77
N ARG A 42 27.98 9.23 11.29
CA ARG A 42 29.44 9.19 11.42
C ARG A 42 30.18 9.95 10.33
N LEU A 43 29.51 10.27 9.21
CA LEU A 43 30.16 10.93 8.09
C LEU A 43 30.28 12.44 8.30
N ASP A 44 29.48 13.04 9.19
CA ASP A 44 29.50 14.46 9.57
C ASP A 44 29.57 15.40 8.34
N GLN A 45 28.75 15.10 7.32
CA GLN A 45 28.67 15.88 6.08
C GLN A 45 27.23 16.40 5.86
N PRO A 46 27.05 17.62 5.33
CA PRO A 46 25.71 18.19 5.07
C PRO A 46 24.83 17.36 4.12
N TRP A 47 25.43 16.60 3.19
CA TRP A 47 24.68 15.71 2.31
C TRP A 47 24.22 14.43 3.03
N ALA A 48 24.96 13.99 4.05
CA ALA A 48 24.63 12.81 4.84
C ALA A 48 23.49 13.10 5.82
N GLU A 49 23.43 14.31 6.38
CA GLU A 49 22.29 14.80 7.18
C GLU A 49 20.99 14.80 6.35
N ARG A 50 21.04 15.35 5.13
CA ARG A 50 19.87 15.34 4.21
C ARG A 50 19.42 13.93 3.84
N LEU A 51 20.33 12.97 3.73
CA LEU A 51 19.98 11.56 3.54
C LEU A 51 19.36 10.95 4.80
N SER A 52 19.84 11.32 5.98
CA SER A 52 19.28 10.87 7.25
C SER A 52 17.85 11.35 7.42
N GLU A 53 17.55 12.60 7.03
CA GLU A 53 16.18 13.12 7.03
C GLU A 53 15.22 12.30 6.16
N GLN A 54 15.70 11.66 5.08
CA GLN A 54 14.88 10.81 4.23
C GLN A 54 14.51 9.47 4.89
N LEU A 55 15.23 9.07 5.94
CA LEU A 55 14.95 7.87 6.75
C LEU A 55 13.96 8.14 7.87
N GLU A 56 13.52 9.39 8.02
CA GLU A 56 12.47 9.79 8.93
C GLU A 56 11.15 9.97 8.19
N HIS A 57 10.05 9.85 8.92
CA HIS A 57 8.74 10.19 8.40
C HIS A 57 8.53 11.70 8.37
N VAL A 58 7.80 12.19 7.37
CA VAL A 58 7.29 13.56 7.44
C VAL A 58 6.29 13.67 8.59
N ALA A 59 6.29 14.79 9.30
CA ALA A 59 5.40 15.01 10.43
C ALA A 59 3.92 14.91 10.03
N TRP A 60 3.51 15.59 8.95
CA TRP A 60 2.13 15.56 8.47
C TRP A 60 2.03 15.59 6.95
N GLU A 61 2.38 16.72 6.35
CA GLU A 61 2.28 16.95 4.90
C GLU A 61 3.65 16.87 4.24
N GLY A 62 3.75 16.04 3.20
CA GLY A 62 4.93 15.86 2.38
C GLY A 62 5.20 14.39 2.08
N PHE A 63 6.38 14.14 1.51
CA PHE A 63 6.81 12.79 1.16
C PHE A 63 8.31 12.65 1.38
N ARG A 64 8.72 11.67 2.21
CA ARG A 64 10.11 11.23 2.36
C ARG A 64 10.25 9.77 1.91
N PHE A 65 11.48 9.34 1.65
CA PHE A 65 11.77 7.96 1.26
C PHE A 65 11.16 6.93 2.23
N TYR A 66 11.28 7.14 3.54
CA TYR A 66 10.77 6.18 4.51
C TYR A 66 9.22 6.08 4.53
N ASP A 67 8.51 7.09 4.03
CA ASP A 67 7.06 7.03 3.83
C ASP A 67 6.64 6.09 2.68
N LEU A 68 7.58 5.70 1.81
CA LEU A 68 7.34 4.78 0.68
C LEU A 68 7.29 3.30 1.09
N ILE A 69 7.94 2.90 2.19
CA ILE A 69 8.14 1.49 2.55
C ILE A 69 6.81 0.74 2.65
N PHE A 70 5.88 1.23 3.47
CA PHE A 70 4.59 0.56 3.62
C PHE A 70 3.71 0.54 2.35
N PRO A 71 3.49 1.66 1.62
CA PRO A 71 2.73 1.60 0.37
C PRO A 71 3.43 0.81 -0.73
N LEU A 72 4.77 0.77 -0.77
CA LEU A 72 5.54 -0.10 -1.66
C LEU A 72 5.21 -1.57 -1.38
N PHE A 73 5.19 -1.99 -0.11
CA PHE A 73 4.78 -3.34 0.25
C PHE A 73 3.37 -3.68 -0.26
N LEU A 74 2.40 -2.79 -0.07
CA LEU A 74 1.02 -2.99 -0.55
C LEU A 74 0.94 -3.05 -2.07
N PHE A 75 1.68 -2.19 -2.77
CA PHE A 75 1.80 -2.23 -4.22
C PHE A 75 2.38 -3.58 -4.68
N MET A 76 3.41 -4.08 -4.01
CA MET A 76 4.03 -5.38 -4.29
C MET A 76 3.10 -6.57 -4.05
N VAL A 77 2.25 -6.50 -3.01
CA VAL A 77 1.16 -7.47 -2.78
C VAL A 77 0.18 -7.46 -3.97
N GLY A 78 -0.09 -6.28 -4.55
CA GLY A 78 -0.84 -6.12 -5.78
C GLY A 78 -0.19 -6.77 -7.00
N CYS A 79 1.11 -6.53 -7.21
CA CYS A 79 1.86 -7.04 -8.36
C CYS A 79 1.82 -8.56 -8.51
N VAL A 80 1.65 -9.29 -7.40
CA VAL A 80 1.57 -10.75 -7.41
C VAL A 80 0.16 -11.31 -7.61
N LEU A 81 -0.89 -10.48 -7.62
CA LEU A 81 -2.27 -10.94 -7.85
C LEU A 81 -2.45 -11.62 -9.22
N PRO A 82 -1.96 -11.06 -10.35
CA PRO A 82 -2.10 -11.71 -11.66
C PRO A 82 -1.39 -13.06 -11.76
N TYR A 83 -0.27 -13.23 -11.07
CA TYR A 83 0.46 -14.50 -11.07
C TYR A 83 -0.24 -15.58 -10.22
N SER A 84 -0.92 -15.19 -9.14
CA SER A 84 -1.53 -16.13 -8.19
C SER A 84 -3.00 -16.43 -8.47
N LEU A 85 -3.76 -15.45 -8.97
CA LEU A 85 -5.22 -15.49 -9.07
C LEU A 85 -5.77 -15.66 -10.48
N ASN A 86 -4.98 -15.42 -11.53
CA ASN A 86 -5.49 -15.42 -12.91
C ASN A 86 -6.06 -16.79 -13.32
N LYS A 87 -5.51 -17.88 -12.79
CA LYS A 87 -6.01 -19.26 -12.98
C LYS A 87 -7.38 -19.54 -12.33
N TYR A 88 -7.86 -18.67 -11.44
CA TYR A 88 -9.14 -18.81 -10.77
C TYR A 88 -10.22 -17.89 -11.35
N ARG A 89 -9.95 -17.15 -12.45
CA ARG A 89 -10.94 -16.23 -13.03
C ARG A 89 -12.21 -16.92 -13.53
N GLU A 90 -12.10 -18.14 -14.04
CA GLU A 90 -13.27 -18.91 -14.52
C GLU A 90 -14.08 -19.53 -13.38
N ARG A 91 -13.44 -19.79 -12.24
CA ARG A 91 -14.07 -20.32 -11.03
C ARG A 91 -13.57 -19.60 -9.77
N PRO A 92 -13.96 -18.32 -9.56
CA PRO A 92 -13.50 -17.54 -8.42
C PRO A 92 -13.85 -18.15 -7.06
N GLN A 93 -14.97 -18.90 -6.99
CA GLN A 93 -15.42 -19.59 -5.79
C GLN A 93 -14.36 -20.55 -5.20
N ASP A 94 -13.49 -21.12 -6.03
CA ASP A 94 -12.48 -22.09 -5.62
C ASP A 94 -11.36 -21.47 -4.77
N VAL A 95 -11.24 -20.13 -4.78
CA VAL A 95 -10.17 -19.41 -4.07
C VAL A 95 -10.67 -18.53 -2.91
N TYR A 96 -11.98 -18.31 -2.76
CA TYR A 96 -12.52 -17.44 -1.70
C TYR A 96 -12.14 -17.88 -0.31
N LEU A 97 -12.25 -19.17 0.01
CA LEU A 97 -11.88 -19.67 1.33
C LEU A 97 -10.38 -19.49 1.60
N ARG A 98 -9.54 -19.60 0.57
CA ARG A 98 -8.10 -19.35 0.68
C ARG A 98 -7.80 -17.88 0.92
N ILE A 99 -8.49 -16.97 0.23
CA ILE A 99 -8.38 -15.53 0.44
C ILE A 99 -8.83 -15.19 1.86
N ALA A 100 -10.03 -15.63 2.27
CA ALA A 100 -10.58 -15.38 3.59
C ALA A 100 -9.67 -15.89 4.71
N ARG A 101 -9.11 -17.11 4.58
CA ARG A 101 -8.13 -17.65 5.55
C ARG A 101 -6.88 -16.80 5.63
N ARG A 102 -6.36 -16.29 4.51
CA ARG A 102 -5.17 -15.42 4.50
C ARG A 102 -5.47 -14.07 5.15
N VAL A 103 -6.61 -13.46 4.86
CA VAL A 103 -7.05 -12.22 5.52
C VAL A 103 -7.20 -12.44 7.02
N ALA A 104 -7.93 -13.49 7.43
CA ALA A 104 -8.13 -13.83 8.84
C ALA A 104 -6.81 -14.11 9.57
N ALA A 105 -5.88 -14.84 8.94
CA ALA A 105 -4.56 -15.10 9.51
C ALA A 105 -3.77 -13.81 9.71
N LEU A 106 -3.72 -12.92 8.72
CA LEU A 106 -3.01 -11.64 8.83
C LEU A 106 -3.63 -10.72 9.88
N VAL A 107 -4.97 -10.66 9.94
CA VAL A 107 -5.68 -9.89 10.96
C VAL A 107 -5.40 -10.45 12.35
N LEU A 108 -5.50 -11.77 12.54
CA LEU A 108 -5.23 -12.41 13.83
C LEU A 108 -3.77 -12.21 14.28
N LEU A 109 -2.81 -12.39 13.37
CA LEU A 109 -1.40 -12.14 13.67
C LEU A 109 -1.13 -10.67 14.01
N GLY A 110 -1.79 -9.74 13.31
CA GLY A 110 -1.75 -8.31 13.62
C GLY A 110 -2.29 -7.99 15.00
N LEU A 111 -3.43 -8.59 15.39
CA LEU A 111 -3.99 -8.41 16.72
C LEU A 111 -3.08 -9.00 17.81
N ILE A 112 -2.49 -10.18 17.57
CA ILE A 112 -1.50 -10.78 18.47
C ILE A 112 -0.29 -9.85 18.64
N ALA A 113 0.23 -9.30 17.54
CA ALA A 113 1.33 -8.34 17.58
C ALA A 113 0.97 -7.05 18.33
N ASN A 114 -0.28 -6.60 18.22
CA ASN A 114 -0.82 -5.44 18.96
C ASN A 114 -1.14 -5.74 20.43
N GLY A 115 -0.87 -6.95 20.92
CA GLY A 115 -1.00 -7.30 22.33
C GLY A 115 -2.29 -8.02 22.71
N LEU A 116 -3.02 -8.65 21.76
CA LEU A 116 -4.23 -9.43 22.03
C LEU A 116 -4.06 -10.46 23.16
N LEU A 117 -2.88 -11.07 23.26
CA LEU A 117 -2.56 -12.08 24.29
C LEU A 117 -2.39 -11.50 25.71
N ARG A 118 -2.38 -10.16 25.85
CA ARG A 118 -2.36 -9.48 27.16
C ARG A 118 -3.76 -9.35 27.76
N PHE A 119 -4.82 -9.63 26.98
CA PHE A 119 -6.22 -9.53 27.38
C PHE A 119 -6.66 -8.14 27.91
N ASP A 120 -5.91 -7.09 27.54
CA ASP A 120 -6.24 -5.69 27.80
C ASP A 120 -7.02 -5.13 26.62
N TRP A 121 -8.33 -5.35 26.64
CA TRP A 121 -9.24 -4.96 25.56
C TRP A 121 -9.38 -3.44 25.40
N GLU A 122 -9.19 -2.69 26.49
CA GLU A 122 -9.32 -1.23 26.47
C GLU A 122 -8.14 -0.58 25.74
N ASN A 123 -6.92 -1.10 25.92
CA ASN A 123 -5.73 -0.57 25.25
C ASN A 123 -5.36 -1.30 23.95
N LEU A 124 -6.14 -2.31 23.53
CA LEU A 124 -5.87 -3.05 22.32
C LEU A 124 -6.07 -2.15 21.09
N ARG A 125 -5.00 -1.93 20.32
CA ARG A 125 -5.10 -1.23 19.03
C ARG A 125 -5.60 -2.22 17.98
N LEU A 126 -6.76 -1.95 17.38
CA LEU A 126 -7.32 -2.83 16.35
C LEU A 126 -6.77 -2.55 14.94
N ALA A 127 -6.46 -1.28 14.65
CA ALA A 127 -5.80 -0.90 13.42
C ALA A 127 -4.32 -1.31 13.43
N GLY A 128 -3.83 -1.78 12.30
CA GLY A 128 -2.45 -2.20 12.20
C GLY A 128 -2.06 -2.60 10.79
N VAL A 129 -0.76 -2.57 10.54
CA VAL A 129 -0.14 -2.86 9.25
C VAL A 129 -0.59 -4.22 8.70
N LEU A 130 -0.52 -5.29 9.51
CA LEU A 130 -0.89 -6.64 9.07
C LEU A 130 -2.39 -6.76 8.74
N GLN A 131 -3.25 -6.15 9.57
CA GLN A 131 -4.69 -6.08 9.35
C GLN A 131 -4.97 -5.37 8.02
N ARG A 132 -4.36 -4.21 7.79
CA ARG A 132 -4.51 -3.43 6.56
C ARG A 132 -4.02 -4.20 5.33
N ILE A 133 -2.87 -4.86 5.40
CA ILE A 133 -2.38 -5.73 4.32
C ILE A 133 -3.40 -6.81 4.00
N GLY A 134 -3.94 -7.49 5.01
CA GLY A 134 -4.96 -8.52 4.85
C GLY A 134 -6.22 -7.99 4.16
N ILE A 135 -6.78 -6.90 4.67
CA ILE A 135 -8.02 -6.30 4.15
C ILE A 135 -7.81 -5.79 2.71
N CYS A 136 -6.73 -5.06 2.45
CA CYS A 136 -6.45 -4.52 1.12
C CYS A 136 -6.17 -5.63 0.10
N TYR A 137 -5.45 -6.68 0.48
CA TYR A 137 -5.28 -7.87 -0.34
C TYR A 137 -6.62 -8.54 -0.65
N GLY A 138 -7.48 -8.72 0.36
CA GLY A 138 -8.79 -9.37 0.19
C GLY A 138 -9.68 -8.60 -0.77
N LEU A 139 -9.87 -7.31 -0.55
CA LEU A 139 -10.67 -6.44 -1.40
C LEU A 139 -10.07 -6.32 -2.80
N GLY A 140 -8.75 -6.10 -2.91
CA GLY A 140 -8.05 -6.05 -4.18
C GLY A 140 -8.16 -7.35 -4.98
N ALA A 141 -8.06 -8.50 -4.32
CA ALA A 141 -8.24 -9.81 -4.93
C ALA A 141 -9.67 -10.03 -5.45
N LEU A 142 -10.68 -9.60 -4.70
CA LEU A 142 -12.08 -9.68 -5.13
C LEU A 142 -12.33 -8.81 -6.36
N VAL A 143 -11.87 -7.55 -6.35
CA VAL A 143 -11.96 -6.67 -7.52
C VAL A 143 -11.21 -7.29 -8.71
N PHE A 144 -9.99 -7.80 -8.50
CA PHE A 144 -9.19 -8.40 -9.56
C PHE A 144 -9.89 -9.61 -10.22
N LEU A 145 -10.53 -10.48 -9.43
CA LEU A 145 -11.20 -11.69 -9.92
C LEU A 145 -12.48 -11.37 -10.71
N HIS A 146 -13.24 -10.36 -10.28
CA HIS A 146 -14.55 -10.03 -10.88
C HIS A 146 -14.49 -9.00 -11.99
N THR A 147 -13.35 -8.31 -12.14
CA THR A 147 -13.22 -7.23 -13.13
C THR A 147 -12.06 -7.47 -14.09
N ARG A 148 -12.21 -6.92 -15.29
CA ARG A 148 -11.12 -6.79 -16.28
C ARG A 148 -10.33 -5.50 -16.00
N ILE A 149 -9.28 -5.26 -16.77
CA ILE A 149 -8.42 -4.08 -16.62
C ILE A 149 -9.21 -2.76 -16.56
N VAL A 150 -10.20 -2.57 -17.44
CA VAL A 150 -11.06 -1.37 -17.41
C VAL A 150 -11.82 -1.23 -16.08
N GLY A 151 -12.33 -2.34 -15.54
CA GLY A 151 -13.01 -2.32 -14.23
C GLY A 151 -12.05 -2.08 -13.06
N GLN A 152 -10.80 -2.56 -13.15
CA GLN A 152 -9.76 -2.28 -12.14
C GLN A 152 -9.37 -0.80 -12.17
N VAL A 153 -9.17 -0.22 -13.35
CA VAL A 153 -8.91 1.22 -13.53
C VAL A 153 -10.09 2.05 -13.02
N SER A 154 -11.31 1.63 -13.34
CA SER A 154 -12.53 2.31 -12.86
C SER A 154 -12.64 2.22 -11.33
N ALA A 155 -12.31 1.08 -10.73
CA ALA A 155 -12.29 0.92 -9.27
C ALA A 155 -11.21 1.79 -8.61
N ILE A 156 -10.00 1.87 -9.18
CA ILE A 156 -8.94 2.79 -8.72
C ILE A 156 -9.45 4.24 -8.78
N ALA A 157 -10.00 4.66 -9.92
CA ALA A 157 -10.52 6.02 -10.08
C ALA A 157 -11.65 6.31 -9.09
N ALA A 158 -12.60 5.38 -8.91
CA ALA A 158 -13.70 5.52 -7.96
C ALA A 158 -13.22 5.60 -6.51
N LEU A 159 -12.24 4.76 -6.11
CA LEU A 159 -11.66 4.78 -4.77
C LEU A 159 -10.91 6.10 -4.53
N LEU A 160 -10.07 6.55 -5.46
CA LEU A 160 -9.25 7.74 -5.27
C LEU A 160 -10.05 9.05 -5.37
N LEU A 161 -10.91 9.19 -6.39
CA LEU A 161 -11.74 10.39 -6.57
C LEU A 161 -12.88 10.41 -5.56
N GLY A 162 -13.48 9.26 -5.26
CA GLY A 162 -14.54 9.16 -4.25
C GLY A 162 -14.02 9.46 -2.84
N TYR A 163 -12.84 8.94 -2.48
CA TYR A 163 -12.22 9.25 -1.20
C TYR A 163 -11.87 10.74 -1.06
N TRP A 164 -11.28 11.32 -2.11
CA TRP A 164 -11.00 12.76 -2.15
C TRP A 164 -12.28 13.58 -2.02
N ALA A 165 -13.33 13.24 -2.78
CA ALA A 165 -14.63 13.90 -2.73
C ALA A 165 -15.25 13.88 -1.33
N VAL A 166 -15.20 12.73 -0.65
CA VAL A 166 -15.70 12.59 0.72
C VAL A 166 -14.94 13.53 1.66
N LEU A 167 -13.61 13.52 1.64
CA LEU A 167 -12.84 14.39 2.54
C LEU A 167 -12.92 15.88 2.20
N ALA A 168 -13.02 16.21 0.92
CA ALA A 168 -13.06 17.60 0.46
C ALA A 168 -14.41 18.27 0.74
N TRP A 169 -15.52 17.52 0.70
CA TRP A 169 -16.87 18.10 0.75
C TRP A 169 -17.70 17.70 1.97
N VAL A 170 -17.36 16.62 2.68
CA VAL A 170 -18.07 16.24 3.90
C VAL A 170 -17.38 16.87 5.11
N SER A 171 -18.11 17.72 5.82
CA SER A 171 -17.66 18.32 7.08
C SER A 171 -17.90 17.39 8.27
N VAL A 172 -16.97 17.38 9.20
CA VAL A 172 -17.16 16.82 10.55
C VAL A 172 -18.23 17.62 11.31
N PRO A 173 -19.01 17.04 12.24
CA PRO A 173 -19.95 17.80 13.07
C PRO A 173 -19.24 18.95 13.81
N GLY A 174 -19.65 20.20 13.52
CA GLY A 174 -19.04 21.40 14.08
C GLY A 174 -17.72 21.85 13.43
N GLY A 175 -17.26 21.15 12.39
CA GLY A 175 -16.07 21.49 11.62
C GLY A 175 -16.38 22.07 10.23
N VAL A 176 -15.34 22.27 9.43
CA VAL A 176 -15.43 22.73 8.03
C VAL A 176 -15.15 21.58 7.07
N ALA A 177 -15.77 21.62 5.88
CA ALA A 177 -15.45 20.67 4.82
C ALA A 177 -14.06 20.94 4.24
N GLY A 178 -13.33 19.90 3.85
CA GLY A 178 -11.98 20.03 3.31
C GLY A 178 -10.91 20.35 4.36
N ASP A 179 -11.19 20.12 5.64
CA ASP A 179 -10.17 20.19 6.68
C ASP A 179 -9.27 18.95 6.62
N PHE A 180 -7.98 19.16 6.31
CA PHE A 180 -6.94 18.14 6.27
C PHE A 180 -5.93 18.28 7.42
N SER A 181 -6.24 19.09 8.44
CA SER A 181 -5.43 19.25 9.65
C SER A 181 -5.36 17.96 10.48
N VAL A 182 -4.40 17.91 11.39
CA VAL A 182 -4.19 16.77 12.29
C VAL A 182 -5.46 16.45 13.09
N GLU A 183 -6.10 17.47 13.65
CA GLU A 183 -7.20 17.34 14.61
C GLU A 183 -8.58 17.26 13.94
N GLY A 184 -8.79 18.11 12.93
CA GLY A 184 -10.10 18.41 12.35
C GLY A 184 -10.53 17.52 11.19
N ASN A 185 -9.62 16.73 10.63
CA ASN A 185 -9.92 15.92 9.46
C ASN A 185 -10.98 14.83 9.70
N LEU A 186 -11.77 14.56 8.65
CA LEU A 186 -12.88 13.61 8.70
C LEU A 186 -12.44 12.16 8.94
N ALA A 187 -11.29 11.73 8.41
CA ALA A 187 -10.83 10.36 8.60
C ALA A 187 -10.50 10.07 10.07
N GLY A 188 -9.77 10.99 10.72
CA GLY A 188 -9.48 10.95 12.14
C GLY A 188 -10.74 11.04 13.00
N TRP A 189 -11.71 11.89 12.62
CA TRP A 189 -13.00 11.91 13.30
C TRP A 189 -13.73 10.55 13.20
N VAL A 190 -13.76 9.92 12.03
CA VAL A 190 -14.36 8.58 11.87
C VAL A 190 -13.63 7.55 12.74
N ASP A 191 -12.30 7.57 12.77
CA ASP A 191 -11.55 6.64 13.60
C ASP A 191 -11.87 6.85 15.09
N ARG A 192 -11.88 8.08 15.60
CA ARG A 192 -12.20 8.37 17.01
C ARG A 192 -13.61 7.91 17.43
N ASN A 193 -14.57 7.88 16.50
CA ASN A 193 -15.97 7.54 16.80
C ASN A 193 -16.32 6.07 16.51
N PHE A 194 -15.66 5.45 15.55
CA PHE A 194 -16.06 4.14 15.02
C PHE A 194 -14.96 3.09 15.00
N LEU A 195 -13.68 3.46 15.14
CA LEU A 195 -12.59 2.50 15.26
C LEU A 195 -12.44 2.13 16.75
N PRO A 196 -12.77 0.89 17.15
CA PRO A 196 -12.63 0.49 18.54
C PRO A 196 -11.15 0.34 18.92
N GLY A 197 -10.87 0.54 20.20
CA GLY A 197 -9.52 0.37 20.76
C GLY A 197 -8.73 1.67 20.81
N LYS A 198 -7.42 1.54 21.02
CA LYS A 198 -6.53 2.69 21.28
C LYS A 198 -5.98 3.30 20.00
N ILE A 199 -6.19 4.59 19.82
CA ILE A 199 -5.43 5.40 18.85
C ILE A 199 -4.11 5.80 19.50
N TYR A 200 -2.99 5.59 18.79
CA TYR A 200 -1.66 5.87 19.33
C TYR A 200 -1.29 7.35 19.23
N GLU A 201 -0.58 7.84 20.25
CA GLU A 201 0.01 9.19 20.29
C GLU A 201 1.02 9.42 19.16
N ALA A 202 1.64 8.35 18.65
CA ALA A 202 2.50 8.42 17.46
C ALA A 202 1.76 8.93 16.21
N TYR A 203 0.41 8.90 16.23
CA TYR A 203 -0.47 9.47 15.21
C TYR A 203 -1.27 10.66 15.76
N TYR A 204 -0.65 11.40 16.69
CA TYR A 204 -1.18 12.60 17.33
C TYR A 204 -2.43 12.38 18.19
N GLY A 205 -2.88 11.13 18.39
CA GLY A 205 -4.11 10.84 19.15
C GLY A 205 -5.41 11.24 18.42
N PHE A 206 -5.31 11.74 17.18
CA PHE A 206 -6.46 12.27 16.43
C PHE A 206 -6.93 11.34 15.29
N GLY A 207 -6.16 10.33 14.91
CA GLY A 207 -6.58 9.35 13.90
C GLY A 207 -5.57 8.24 13.78
N ASP A 208 -5.92 7.16 13.07
CA ASP A 208 -5.00 6.04 12.87
C ASP A 208 -4.54 6.00 11.41
N ASN A 209 -3.24 5.83 11.19
CA ASN A 209 -2.69 5.72 9.84
C ASN A 209 -3.25 4.50 9.09
N GLU A 210 -3.68 3.46 9.82
CA GLU A 210 -4.37 2.25 9.34
C GLU A 210 -5.90 2.28 9.58
N GLY A 211 -6.46 3.49 9.72
CA GLY A 211 -7.87 3.75 9.98
C GLY A 211 -8.87 3.27 8.92
N ILE A 212 -10.15 3.50 9.22
CA ILE A 212 -11.28 2.95 8.45
C ILE A 212 -11.31 3.56 7.06
N LEU A 213 -11.40 4.89 6.97
CA LEU A 213 -11.55 5.57 5.69
C LEU A 213 -10.27 5.52 4.85
N SER A 214 -9.10 5.62 5.48
CA SER A 214 -7.81 5.57 4.78
C SER A 214 -7.51 4.18 4.17
N THR A 215 -8.30 3.15 4.51
CA THR A 215 -8.18 1.81 3.92
C THR A 215 -8.68 1.77 2.47
N PHE A 216 -9.64 2.60 2.08
CA PHE A 216 -10.14 2.65 0.70
C PHE A 216 -9.07 3.05 -0.34
N PRO A 217 -8.34 4.18 -0.17
CA PRO A 217 -7.24 4.52 -1.07
C PRO A 217 -6.07 3.51 -0.96
N ALA A 218 -5.87 2.85 0.19
CA ALA A 218 -4.88 1.77 0.30
C ALA A 218 -5.22 0.54 -0.56
N VAL A 219 -6.51 0.22 -0.76
CA VAL A 219 -6.93 -0.79 -1.75
C VAL A 219 -6.55 -0.34 -3.17
N ALA A 220 -6.65 0.95 -3.48
CA ALA A 220 -6.23 1.46 -4.78
C ALA A 220 -4.71 1.27 -5.01
N THR A 221 -3.87 1.40 -3.97
CA THR A 221 -2.44 1.05 -4.05
C THR A 221 -2.22 -0.41 -4.46
N VAL A 222 -2.97 -1.36 -3.89
CA VAL A 222 -2.93 -2.79 -4.28
C VAL A 222 -3.38 -2.98 -5.72
N LEU A 223 -4.45 -2.29 -6.15
CA LEU A 223 -4.94 -2.39 -7.53
C LEU A 223 -3.98 -1.79 -8.55
N LEU A 224 -3.31 -0.69 -8.24
CA LEU A 224 -2.23 -0.13 -9.07
C LEU A 224 -1.08 -1.14 -9.22
N GLY A 225 -0.71 -1.81 -8.12
CA GLY A 225 0.21 -2.94 -8.16
C GLY A 225 -0.27 -4.07 -9.08
N ALA A 226 -1.55 -4.42 -9.01
CA ALA A 226 -2.12 -5.47 -9.87
C ALA A 226 -2.06 -5.13 -11.37
N LEU A 227 -2.24 -3.85 -11.73
CA LEU A 227 -2.05 -3.38 -13.11
C LEU A 227 -0.59 -3.52 -13.55
N ALA A 228 0.37 -3.15 -12.69
CA ALA A 228 1.80 -3.33 -12.97
C ALA A 228 2.17 -4.82 -13.12
N GLY A 229 1.64 -5.68 -12.25
CA GLY A 229 1.79 -7.13 -12.36
C GLY A 229 1.22 -7.69 -13.66
N HIS A 230 0.08 -7.18 -14.12
CA HIS A 230 -0.53 -7.60 -15.39
C HIS A 230 0.31 -7.15 -16.59
N TRP A 231 0.89 -5.95 -16.52
CA TRP A 231 1.82 -5.43 -17.51
C TRP A 231 3.07 -6.32 -17.63
N LEU A 232 3.65 -6.70 -16.49
CA LEU A 232 4.83 -7.58 -16.41
C LEU A 232 4.55 -9.02 -16.90
N GLN A 233 3.34 -9.53 -16.69
CA GLN A 233 2.91 -10.86 -17.16
C GLN A 233 2.72 -10.91 -18.69
N GLY A 234 2.60 -9.78 -19.37
CA GLY A 234 2.41 -9.73 -20.82
C GLY A 234 3.61 -10.24 -21.62
N SER A 235 3.37 -10.68 -22.86
CA SER A 235 4.39 -11.21 -23.80
C SER A 235 5.28 -10.14 -24.45
N ARG A 236 5.39 -8.96 -23.83
CA ARG A 236 6.22 -7.85 -24.32
C ARG A 236 7.69 -8.13 -24.03
N SER A 237 8.59 -7.57 -24.83
CA SER A 237 10.03 -7.56 -24.53
C SER A 237 10.29 -6.84 -23.21
N GLU A 238 11.29 -7.29 -22.45
CA GLU A 238 11.68 -6.71 -21.14
C GLU A 238 11.88 -5.20 -21.19
N TRP A 239 12.56 -4.66 -22.22
CA TRP A 239 12.73 -3.21 -22.39
C TRP A 239 11.40 -2.44 -22.52
N ARG A 240 10.43 -2.98 -23.25
CA ARG A 240 9.10 -2.36 -23.37
C ARG A 240 8.33 -2.43 -22.06
N LYS A 241 8.54 -3.49 -21.26
CA LYS A 241 7.96 -3.58 -19.92
C LYS A 241 8.53 -2.49 -19.03
N ALA A 242 9.85 -2.40 -18.94
CA ALA A 242 10.59 -1.38 -18.19
C ALA A 242 10.17 0.04 -18.59
N LEU A 243 10.20 0.37 -19.89
CA LEU A 243 9.79 1.68 -20.38
C LEU A 243 8.33 2.01 -20.05
N GLY A 244 7.42 1.03 -20.14
CA GLY A 244 6.02 1.23 -19.77
C GLY A 244 5.84 1.53 -18.28
N LEU A 245 6.56 0.82 -17.41
CA LEU A 245 6.55 1.07 -15.96
C LEU A 245 7.17 2.43 -15.64
N LEU A 246 8.28 2.79 -16.28
CA LEU A 246 8.93 4.09 -16.12
C LEU A 246 7.99 5.24 -16.49
N LEU A 247 7.38 5.17 -17.68
CA LEU A 247 6.44 6.20 -18.14
C LEU A 247 5.20 6.30 -17.24
N ALA A 248 4.65 5.16 -16.82
CA ALA A 248 3.56 5.14 -15.86
C ALA A 248 3.96 5.73 -14.50
N GLY A 249 5.18 5.44 -14.04
CA GLY A 249 5.74 5.99 -12.80
C GLY A 249 5.85 7.51 -12.83
N VAL A 250 6.44 8.05 -13.90
CA VAL A 250 6.54 9.51 -14.12
C VAL A 250 5.15 10.15 -14.18
N LEU A 251 4.19 9.53 -14.87
CA LEU A 251 2.81 10.03 -14.94
C LEU A 251 2.14 10.05 -13.56
N CYS A 252 2.28 8.98 -12.78
CA CYS A 252 1.75 8.89 -11.42
C CYS A 252 2.35 9.97 -10.51
N LEU A 253 3.66 10.22 -10.59
CA LEU A 253 4.30 11.31 -9.84
C LEU A 253 3.75 12.69 -10.27
N ALA A 254 3.64 12.95 -11.57
CA ALA A 254 3.10 14.20 -12.08
C ALA A 254 1.66 14.44 -11.59
N VAL A 255 0.80 13.42 -11.66
CA VAL A 255 -0.58 13.49 -11.15
C VAL A 255 -0.59 13.68 -9.63
N GLY A 256 0.23 12.93 -8.89
CA GLY A 256 0.27 12.98 -7.43
C GLY A 256 0.69 14.34 -6.88
N TYR A 257 1.76 14.93 -7.42
CA TYR A 257 2.22 16.25 -7.02
C TYR A 257 1.28 17.38 -7.46
N SER A 258 0.69 17.29 -8.67
CA SER A 258 -0.29 18.28 -9.13
C SER A 258 -1.58 18.23 -8.31
N TRP A 259 -2.04 17.02 -7.95
CA TRP A 259 -3.20 16.84 -7.08
C TRP A 259 -2.89 17.28 -5.64
N GLY A 260 -1.62 17.19 -5.22
CA GLY A 260 -1.12 17.67 -3.93
C GLY A 260 -1.49 19.12 -3.59
N GLU A 261 -1.63 19.98 -4.60
CA GLU A 261 -2.05 21.39 -4.42
C GLU A 261 -3.47 21.54 -3.88
N TRP A 262 -4.35 20.56 -4.15
CA TRP A 262 -5.77 20.58 -3.79
C TRP A 262 -6.12 19.54 -2.73
N PHE A 263 -5.33 18.47 -2.67
CA PHE A 263 -5.44 17.40 -1.71
C PHE A 263 -4.04 17.06 -1.20
N PRO A 264 -3.63 17.64 -0.04
CA PRO A 264 -2.25 17.56 0.43
C PRO A 264 -1.72 16.13 0.51
N ILE A 265 -0.42 15.96 0.24
CA ILE A 265 0.24 14.65 0.30
C ILE A 265 0.43 14.28 1.78
N ILE A 266 -0.54 13.56 2.33
CA ILE A 266 -0.52 13.13 3.74
C ILE A 266 -0.60 11.61 3.81
N LYS A 267 0.46 10.99 4.34
CA LYS A 267 0.57 9.53 4.55
C LYS A 267 -0.43 9.02 5.57
N ASN A 268 -0.60 9.72 6.70
CA ASN A 268 -1.47 9.27 7.80
C ASN A 268 -2.94 9.20 7.37
N LEU A 269 -3.36 10.06 6.45
CA LEU A 269 -4.68 10.00 5.84
C LEU A 269 -4.71 9.09 4.61
N TRP A 270 -3.56 8.61 4.15
CA TRP A 270 -3.45 7.82 2.91
C TRP A 270 -4.11 8.53 1.72
N THR A 271 -3.88 9.84 1.61
CA THR A 271 -4.50 10.71 0.61
C THR A 271 -4.30 10.21 -0.82
N SER A 272 -5.22 10.56 -1.71
CA SER A 272 -5.17 10.10 -3.10
C SER A 272 -3.92 10.63 -3.82
N SER A 273 -3.49 11.86 -3.51
CA SER A 273 -2.22 12.42 -3.98
C SER A 273 -1.03 11.59 -3.47
N PHE A 274 -1.00 11.23 -2.19
CA PHE A 274 0.01 10.32 -1.62
C PHE A 274 0.03 8.95 -2.32
N VAL A 275 -1.13 8.34 -2.58
CA VAL A 275 -1.19 7.07 -3.32
C VAL A 275 -0.56 7.17 -4.69
N MET A 276 -0.83 8.26 -5.43
CA MET A 276 -0.26 8.48 -6.75
C MET A 276 1.26 8.71 -6.69
N VAL A 277 1.76 9.48 -5.71
CA VAL A 277 3.21 9.67 -5.51
C VAL A 277 3.90 8.35 -5.14
N ALA A 278 3.36 7.62 -4.17
CA ALA A 278 3.92 6.34 -3.73
C ALA A 278 3.90 5.28 -4.84
N ALA A 279 2.81 5.20 -5.61
CA ALA A 279 2.72 4.32 -6.77
C ALA A 279 3.71 4.74 -7.87
N GLY A 280 3.92 6.04 -8.08
CA GLY A 280 4.90 6.58 -9.01
C GLY A 280 6.32 6.09 -8.69
N TRP A 281 6.76 6.26 -7.44
CA TRP A 281 8.06 5.74 -7.00
C TRP A 281 8.12 4.20 -7.04
N SER A 282 7.05 3.51 -6.67
CA SER A 282 7.00 2.03 -6.75
C SER A 282 7.19 1.52 -8.17
N LEU A 283 6.58 2.19 -9.16
CA LEU A 283 6.72 1.86 -10.58
C LEU A 283 8.14 2.13 -11.10
N LEU A 284 8.76 3.24 -10.68
CA LEU A 284 10.14 3.57 -11.05
C LEU A 284 11.17 2.60 -10.44
N LEU A 285 10.94 2.14 -9.21
CA LEU A 285 11.81 1.13 -8.59
C LEU A 285 11.64 -0.26 -9.22
N LEU A 286 10.50 -0.52 -9.84
CA LEU A 286 10.18 -1.80 -10.49
C LEU A 286 10.61 -1.86 -11.97
N SER A 287 10.76 -0.70 -12.63
CA SER A 287 11.11 -0.58 -14.06
C SER A 287 12.54 -0.97 -14.37
#